data_AF-A0A9E2E2Z2-F1
#
_entry.id   AF-A0A9E2E2Z2-F1
#
_cell.length_a   1.000
_cell.length_b   1.000
_cell.length_c   1.000
_cell.angle_alpha   90.00
_cell.angle_beta   90.00
_cell.angle_gamma   90.00
#
_symmetry.space_group_name_H-M   'P 1'
#
loop_
_entity.id
_entity.type
_entity.pdbx_description
1 polymer ?
#
loop_
_entity_poly.entity_id
_entity_poly.type
_entity_poly.pdbx_seq_one_letter_code
_entity_poly.pdbx_strand_id
1 'polypeptide(L)' 'AIFDQITQEHVDYMLSRIPMGRLGRVDEAAALVAWLSSEDCSFSTGGVFDLSGGRATY' A
#
# COMPACT_ATOMS: atom_id res chain seq x y z
N ALA A 1 -17.48 10.76 2.43
CA ALA A 1 -16.55 9.62 2.35
C ALA A 1 -15.65 9.59 3.58
N ILE A 2 -14.95 8.49 3.86
CA ILE A 2 -14.04 8.35 5.03
C ILE A 2 -13.03 9.52 5.13
N PHE A 3 -12.65 10.10 3.98
CA PHE A 3 -11.71 11.21 3.87
C PHE A 3 -12.27 12.57 4.30
N ASP A 4 -13.60 12.76 4.35
CA ASP A 4 -14.20 14.04 4.74
C ASP A 4 -14.06 14.32 6.25
N GLN A 5 -13.62 13.31 7.01
CA GLN A 5 -13.39 13.38 8.45
C GLN A 5 -11.90 13.60 8.79
N ILE A 6 -11.03 13.67 7.79
CA ILE A 6 -9.58 13.76 7.98
C ILE A 6 -9.14 15.21 7.72
N THR A 7 -8.50 15.82 8.73
CA THR A 7 -7.93 17.17 8.57
C THR A 7 -6.72 17.14 7.64
N GLN A 8 -6.45 18.26 6.95
CA GLN A 8 -5.27 18.36 6.08
C GLN A 8 -3.96 18.08 6.83
N GLU A 9 -3.84 18.58 8.06
CA GLU A 9 -2.69 18.29 8.94
C GLU A 9 -2.50 16.79 9.18
N HIS A 10 -3.59 16.03 9.33
CA HIS A 10 -3.52 14.59 9.49
C HIS A 10 -3.08 13.90 8.19
N VAL A 11 -3.53 14.39 7.03
CA VAL A 11 -3.05 13.92 5.71
C VAL A 11 -1.54 14.17 5.57
N ASP A 12 -1.09 15.38 5.87
CA ASP A 12 0.33 15.75 5.75
C ASP A 12 1.20 14.91 6.69
N TYR A 13 0.72 14.67 7.92
CA TYR A 13 1.36 13.76 8.85
C TYR A 13 1.47 12.34 8.27
N MET A 14 0.39 11.77 7.73
CA MET A 14 0.44 10.44 7.10
C MET A 14 1.45 10.39 5.96
N LEU A 15 1.47 11.41 5.09
CA LEU A 15 2.39 11.48 3.95
C LEU A 15 3.86 11.59 4.40
N SER A 16 4.15 12.31 5.50
CA SER A 16 5.50 12.40 6.06
C SER A 16 6.09 11.05 6.49
N ARG A 17 5.21 10.06 6.74
CA ARG A 17 5.59 8.70 7.16
C ARG A 17 5.72 7.72 5.99
N ILE A 18 5.32 8.12 4.79
CA ILE A 18 5.40 7.29 3.59
C ILE A 18 6.56 7.81 2.74
N PRO A 19 7.68 7.09 2.62
CA PRO A 19 8.82 7.52 1.81
C PRO A 19 8.48 7.87 0.35
N MET A 20 7.50 7.21 -0.25
CA MET A 20 7.01 7.55 -1.59
C MET A 20 6.23 8.88 -1.67
N GLY A 21 5.94 9.52 -0.54
CA GLY A 21 5.32 10.85 -0.47
C GLY A 21 3.88 10.92 -0.97
N ARG A 22 3.20 9.78 -1.13
CA ARG A 22 1.81 9.70 -1.60
C ARG A 22 1.05 8.55 -0.98
N LEU A 23 -0.28 8.64 -0.99
CA LEU A 23 -1.15 7.51 -0.68
C LEU A 23 -1.06 6.45 -1.78
N GLY A 24 -1.14 5.19 -1.36
CA GLY A 24 -1.32 4.06 -2.27
C GLY A 24 -2.67 4.14 -2.97
N ARG A 25 -2.74 3.64 -4.20
CA ARG A 25 -3.96 3.61 -4.99
C ARG A 25 -4.55 2.21 -5.00
N VAL A 26 -5.87 2.13 -5.23
CA VAL A 26 -6.61 0.85 -5.22
C VAL A 26 -6.15 -0.08 -6.34
N ASP A 27 -5.81 0.47 -7.50
CA ASP A 27 -5.27 -0.26 -8.66
C ASP A 27 -3.89 -0.87 -8.37
N GLU A 28 -3.05 -0.23 -7.57
CA GLU A 28 -1.75 -0.79 -7.14
C GLU A 28 -1.93 -2.01 -6.24
N ALA A 29 -2.88 -1.94 -5.30
CA ALA A 29 -3.23 -3.08 -4.47
C ALA A 29 -3.84 -4.23 -5.29
N ALA A 30 -4.76 -3.89 -6.20
CA ALA A 30 -5.37 -4.87 -7.09
C ALA A 30 -4.33 -5.57 -8.00
N ALA A 31 -3.36 -4.82 -8.53
CA ALA A 31 -2.30 -5.36 -9.37
C ALA A 31 -1.40 -6.34 -8.60
N LEU A 32 -0.99 -6.01 -7.37
CA LEU A 32 -0.21 -6.94 -6.54
C LEU A 32 -1.01 -8.22 -6.25
N VAL A 33 -2.28 -8.09 -5.84
CA VAL A 33 -3.15 -9.26 -5.59
C VAL A 33 -3.34 -10.11 -6.85
N ALA A 34 -3.53 -9.47 -8.00
CA ALA A 34 -3.67 -10.17 -9.28
C ALA A 34 -2.42 -10.98 -9.62
N TRP A 35 -1.23 -10.42 -9.46
CA TRP A 35 0.02 -11.15 -9.68
C TRP A 35 0.20 -12.30 -8.70
N LEU A 36 -0.06 -12.08 -7.39
CA LEU A 36 0.02 -13.13 -6.37
C LEU A 36 -0.94 -14.30 -6.64
N SER A 37 -2.05 -14.03 -7.32
CA SER A 37 -3.07 -15.04 -7.67
C SER A 37 -2.85 -15.69 -9.03
N SER A 38 -1.80 -15.30 -9.76
CA SER A 38 -1.54 -15.75 -11.12
C SER A 38 -0.58 -16.95 -11.17
N GLU A 39 -0.50 -17.61 -12.34
CA GLU A 39 0.47 -18.69 -12.58
C GLU A 39 1.93 -18.21 -12.51
N ASP A 40 2.17 -16.91 -12.72
CA ASP A 40 3.51 -16.30 -12.62
C ASP A 40 4.07 -16.35 -11.20
N CYS A 41 3.21 -16.53 -10.18
CA CYS A 41 3.60 -16.67 -8.76
C CYS A 41 3.43 -18.12 -8.25
N SER A 42 3.42 -19.12 -9.15
CA SER A 42 3.04 -20.51 -8.84
C SER A 42 3.93 -21.26 -7.84
N PHE A 43 5.14 -20.79 -7.56
CA PHE A 43 6.08 -21.44 -6.63
C PHE A 43 6.37 -20.61 -5.36
N SER A 44 5.58 -19.58 -5.09
CA SER A 44 5.67 -18.79 -3.86
C SER A 44 4.53 -19.12 -2.90
N THR A 45 4.83 -19.25 -1.60
CA THR A 45 3.81 -19.41 -0.56
C THR A 45 4.37 -18.96 0.80
N GLY A 46 3.49 -18.53 1.71
CA GLY A 46 3.85 -18.07 3.05
C GLY A 46 4.59 -16.72 3.13
N GLY A 47 4.78 -16.04 2.00
CA GLY A 47 5.42 -14.72 1.93
C GLY A 47 4.48 -13.58 2.31
N VAL A 48 5.05 -12.52 2.88
CA VAL A 48 4.36 -11.24 3.13
C VAL A 48 4.91 -10.21 2.16
N PHE A 49 4.02 -9.58 1.38
CA PHE A 49 4.38 -8.50 0.47
C PHE A 49 3.93 -7.17 1.06
N ASP A 50 4.90 -6.32 1.40
CA ASP A 50 4.62 -4.98 1.90
C ASP A 50 4.13 -4.06 0.78
N LEU A 51 2.97 -3.45 0.98
CA LEU A 51 2.44 -2.42 0.07
C LEU A 51 2.25 -1.09 0.81
N SER A 52 3.26 -0.69 1.59
CA SER A 52 3.16 0.50 2.44
C SER A 52 3.76 1.77 1.83
N GLY A 53 4.33 1.68 0.63
CA GLY A 53 5.11 2.78 0.04
C GLY A 53 6.38 3.11 0.83
N GLY A 54 6.92 2.12 1.55
CA GLY A 54 8.11 2.23 2.40
C GLY A 54 7.85 2.65 3.85
N ARG A 55 6.59 2.76 4.29
CA ARG A 55 6.23 3.18 5.64
C ARG A 55 6.55 2.12 6.71
N ALA A 56 6.51 0.85 6.35
CA ALA A 56 6.85 -0.26 7.23
C ALA A 56 8.32 -0.25 7.66
N THR A 57 8.59 -0.63 8.91
CA THR A 57 9.95 -0.64 9.50
C THR A 57 10.31 -1.97 10.17
N TYR A 58 9.61 -3.05 9.84
CA TYR A 58 9.87 -4.38 10.37
C TYR A 58 11.01 -5.09 9.65
#